data_AF-A0A2S7PPE1-F1
#
_entry.id   AF-A0A2S7PPE1-F1
#
_cell.length_a   1.000
_cell.length_b   1.000
_cell.length_c   1.000
_cell.angle_alpha   90.00
_cell.angle_beta   90.00
_cell.angle_gamma   90.00
#
_symmetry.space_group_name_H-M   'P 1'
#
loop_
_entity.id
_entity.type
_entity.pdbx_description
1 polymer ?
#
loop_
_entity_poly.entity_id
_entity_poly.type
_entity_poly.pdbx_seq_one_letter_code
_entity_poly.pdbx_strand_id
1 'polypeptide(L)'
;MQEVITQTLIDDKFVQMSERTKSETSKGPGIDSNKHWGQDQPIHAKDSDQTAAAAMTAATHIKEHRDTWYYPPDIANDLKSIDLPAELKAEIFACAWEYTRCVIPNYTNWDRYVAFMRTIIIGVIAEFRGEMVDVTASNNILGYDLDAVLAALFEGTPGNKEMAREYKTFLLITADKASDRRDGELFRRYVNALVQSPRHWFRMRDCDALARFTIASALACNDLDDIWYTEEQFEILTEIGDTLYDAVAFYKHRAEGETNSTFAYMPEDLRIKAYSECREILWALDAAWARNPKLVNVINFVRFFGGPIHMMMRRYRFVEENLTIGKSETERVVDQTRKNFKLWNRVDANKRSIRNTPRYKTLVARSEELMFPGLAEFLEIGGDGVCDTCRYRESYGAEVSHQFGGVELCSDCKMSWRQYLECFVERATKVFPELKTYFEVQV
;
A
#
# COMPACT_ATOMS: atom_id res chain seq x y z
N MET A 1 36.61 -23.03 31.01
CA MET A 1 36.98 -24.47 31.12
C MET A 1 35.68 -25.18 31.40
N GLN A 2 35.19 -26.00 30.45
CA GLN A 2 33.81 -26.54 30.38
C GLN A 2 32.74 -25.43 30.20
N GLU A 3 31.77 -25.45 29.29
CA GLU A 3 31.10 -26.46 28.42
C GLU A 3 29.97 -27.29 29.05
N VAL A 4 29.10 -27.81 28.15
CA VAL A 4 27.77 -28.44 28.34
C VAL A 4 26.63 -27.41 28.52
N ILE A 5 25.68 -27.12 27.61
CA ILE A 5 25.01 -27.75 26.42
C ILE A 5 23.56 -28.23 26.73
N THR A 6 22.61 -27.59 26.02
CA THR A 6 21.18 -27.91 25.73
C THR A 6 20.22 -28.37 26.85
N GLN A 7 19.00 -27.79 26.83
CA GLN A 7 17.82 -28.56 26.39
C GLN A 7 16.79 -27.66 25.71
N THR A 8 16.16 -28.15 24.63
CA THR A 8 15.14 -27.43 23.85
C THR A 8 13.73 -27.70 24.39
N LEU A 9 12.83 -26.71 24.31
CA LEU A 9 11.38 -26.91 24.36
C LEU A 9 10.70 -26.17 23.21
N ILE A 10 9.88 -26.90 22.45
CA ILE A 10 8.96 -26.41 21.41
C ILE A 10 7.59 -26.97 21.82
N ASP A 11 6.57 -26.13 21.94
CA ASP A 11 5.24 -26.54 22.43
C ASP A 11 4.34 -27.03 21.29
N ASP A 12 4.28 -28.35 21.10
CA ASP A 12 3.36 -29.01 20.17
C ASP A 12 1.90 -28.98 20.67
N LYS A 13 1.13 -27.97 20.27
CA LYS A 13 -0.33 -27.91 20.50
C LYS A 13 -1.11 -27.24 19.35
N PHE A 14 -1.35 -27.95 18.24
CA PHE A 14 -2.55 -27.69 17.40
C PHE A 14 -2.99 -28.82 16.44
N VAL A 15 -2.85 -30.10 16.81
CA VAL A 15 -3.43 -31.22 16.03
C VAL A 15 -4.13 -32.23 16.93
N GLN A 16 -5.47 -32.10 17.14
CA GLN A 16 -6.41 -33.18 17.52
C GLN A 16 -7.88 -32.70 17.72
N MET A 17 -8.53 -32.11 16.70
CA MET A 17 -9.99 -31.84 16.73
C MET A 17 -10.67 -31.98 15.35
N SER A 18 -10.69 -33.18 14.77
CA SER A 18 -11.43 -33.44 13.52
C SER A 18 -12.06 -34.84 13.42
N GLU A 19 -12.25 -35.55 14.54
CA GLU A 19 -12.70 -36.95 14.51
C GLU A 19 -13.59 -37.33 15.71
N ARG A 20 -14.85 -36.83 15.75
CA ARG A 20 -15.95 -37.36 16.58
C ARG A 20 -17.32 -36.71 16.31
N THR A 21 -18.12 -37.27 15.39
CA THR A 21 -19.61 -37.27 15.45
C THR A 21 -20.22 -38.15 14.34
N LYS A 22 -20.59 -39.39 14.65
CA LYS A 22 -21.54 -40.25 13.90
C LYS A 22 -22.25 -41.20 14.88
N SER A 23 -23.50 -41.59 14.56
CA SER A 23 -24.46 -42.34 15.43
C SER A 23 -24.86 -41.60 16.74
N GLU A 24 -26.03 -41.80 17.34
CA GLU A 24 -27.07 -42.83 17.13
C GLU A 24 -28.30 -42.39 16.29
N THR A 25 -29.52 -42.85 16.62
CA THR A 25 -30.62 -43.14 15.66
C THR A 25 -32.03 -43.16 16.30
N SER A 26 -33.05 -43.62 15.53
CA SER A 26 -34.44 -43.94 15.89
C SER A 26 -35.44 -42.74 15.88
N LYS A 27 -36.71 -42.86 15.44
CA LYS A 27 -37.58 -43.97 14.95
C LYS A 27 -38.61 -43.44 13.90
N GLY A 28 -39.22 -44.33 13.08
CA GLY A 28 -40.23 -44.01 12.02
C GLY A 28 -41.71 -44.01 12.51
N PRO A 29 -42.74 -44.45 11.72
CA PRO A 29 -42.73 -45.17 10.42
C PRO A 29 -43.81 -44.80 9.35
N GLY A 30 -43.82 -45.48 8.17
CA GLY A 30 -44.88 -45.53 7.13
C GLY A 30 -44.30 -45.61 5.69
N ILE A 31 -44.50 -46.63 4.81
CA ILE A 31 -45.72 -47.23 4.19
C ILE A 31 -46.28 -46.34 3.05
N ASP A 32 -46.50 -46.72 1.78
CA ASP A 32 -46.27 -47.95 0.94
C ASP A 32 -46.51 -47.58 -0.57
N SER A 33 -46.28 -48.36 -1.66
CA SER A 33 -45.51 -49.60 -1.99
C SER A 33 -45.43 -49.83 -3.54
N ASN A 34 -44.73 -50.91 -3.96
CA ASN A 34 -44.97 -51.77 -5.17
C ASN A 34 -44.49 -51.43 -6.62
N LYS A 35 -43.87 -52.47 -7.23
CA LYS A 35 -43.70 -52.86 -8.68
C LYS A 35 -42.62 -52.15 -9.52
N HIS A 36 -41.54 -52.85 -9.95
CA HIS A 36 -41.39 -53.84 -11.06
C HIS A 36 -41.33 -53.18 -12.46
N TRP A 37 -40.41 -53.50 -13.39
CA TRP A 37 -39.43 -54.60 -13.58
C TRP A 37 -38.05 -54.08 -14.08
N GLY A 38 -36.98 -54.90 -14.04
CA GLY A 38 -35.73 -54.66 -14.77
C GLY A 38 -34.58 -55.56 -14.31
N GLN A 39 -33.95 -56.31 -15.22
CA GLN A 39 -32.97 -57.37 -14.93
C GLN A 39 -31.49 -56.96 -15.05
N ASP A 40 -30.66 -57.71 -14.33
CA ASP A 40 -29.26 -58.09 -14.57
C ASP A 40 -28.12 -57.04 -14.57
N GLN A 41 -27.22 -57.24 -13.60
CA GLN A 41 -25.82 -56.77 -13.52
C GLN A 41 -24.88 -57.76 -14.27
N PRO A 42 -23.55 -57.50 -14.49
CA PRO A 42 -22.68 -56.61 -13.70
C PRO A 42 -21.63 -55.73 -14.43
N ILE A 43 -21.34 -54.59 -13.78
CA ILE A 43 -20.01 -54.06 -13.45
C ILE A 43 -18.89 -54.16 -14.52
N HIS A 44 -18.57 -53.01 -15.12
CA HIS A 44 -17.18 -52.65 -15.49
C HIS A 44 -16.91 -51.16 -15.16
N ALA A 45 -17.07 -50.81 -13.88
CA ALA A 45 -16.84 -49.47 -13.34
C ALA A 45 -15.67 -49.50 -12.33
N LYS A 46 -14.43 -49.47 -12.84
CA LYS A 46 -13.20 -49.33 -12.03
C LYS A 46 -12.08 -48.51 -12.69
N ASP A 47 -12.06 -48.38 -14.01
CA ASP A 47 -10.93 -47.77 -14.74
C ASP A 47 -11.02 -46.23 -14.87
N SER A 48 -12.21 -45.65 -14.65
CA SER A 48 -12.44 -44.19 -14.66
C SER A 48 -11.74 -43.47 -13.49
N ASP A 49 -11.80 -44.06 -12.30
CA ASP A 49 -11.40 -43.37 -11.08
C ASP A 49 -9.88 -43.42 -10.91
N GLN A 50 -9.23 -44.48 -11.42
CA GLN A 50 -7.77 -44.58 -11.46
C GLN A 50 -7.15 -43.64 -12.51
N THR A 51 -7.81 -43.38 -13.63
CA THR A 51 -7.34 -42.39 -14.61
C THR A 51 -7.51 -40.95 -14.09
N ALA A 52 -8.60 -40.65 -13.37
CA ALA A 52 -8.76 -39.37 -12.68
C ALA A 52 -7.71 -39.16 -11.57
N ALA A 53 -7.45 -40.18 -10.74
CA ALA A 53 -6.43 -40.12 -9.70
C ALA A 53 -5.01 -39.94 -10.30
N ALA A 54 -4.66 -40.69 -11.35
CA ALA A 54 -3.37 -40.56 -12.02
C ALA A 54 -3.16 -39.16 -12.63
N ALA A 55 -4.21 -38.53 -13.16
CA ALA A 55 -4.15 -37.17 -13.68
C ALA A 55 -3.86 -36.13 -12.58
N MET A 56 -4.37 -36.32 -11.36
CA MET A 56 -4.04 -35.45 -10.22
C MET A 56 -2.61 -35.66 -9.70
N THR A 57 -2.10 -36.89 -9.71
CA THR A 57 -0.69 -37.18 -9.34
C THR A 57 0.31 -36.71 -10.41
N ALA A 58 -0.15 -36.48 -11.65
CA ALA A 58 0.63 -35.92 -12.74
C ALA A 58 0.62 -34.37 -12.77
N ALA A 59 0.22 -33.71 -11.68
CA ALA A 59 0.49 -32.30 -11.47
C ALA A 59 2.01 -32.08 -11.46
N THR A 60 2.55 -31.61 -12.58
CA THR A 60 3.99 -31.39 -12.77
C THR A 60 4.54 -30.57 -11.62
N HIS A 61 5.65 -30.99 -11.02
CA HIS A 61 6.40 -30.13 -10.10
C HIS A 61 6.90 -28.90 -10.86
N ILE A 62 6.09 -27.84 -10.87
CA ILE A 62 6.52 -26.50 -11.22
C ILE A 62 7.60 -26.17 -10.20
N LYS A 63 8.86 -26.28 -10.63
CA LYS A 63 10.04 -26.03 -9.81
C LYS A 63 9.89 -24.62 -9.22
N GLU A 64 9.76 -24.53 -7.90
CA GLU A 64 9.51 -23.26 -7.22
C GLU A 64 10.51 -22.21 -7.69
N HIS A 65 9.98 -21.08 -8.17
CA HIS A 65 10.80 -19.99 -8.65
C HIS A 65 11.56 -19.40 -7.46
N ARG A 66 12.86 -19.67 -7.40
CA ARG A 66 13.72 -19.05 -6.40
C ARG A 66 14.07 -17.65 -6.87
N ASP A 67 13.59 -16.66 -6.13
CA ASP A 67 13.92 -15.27 -6.37
C ASP A 67 15.44 -15.06 -6.32
N THR A 68 15.92 -14.11 -7.14
CA THR A 68 17.32 -13.71 -7.21
C THR A 68 17.39 -12.22 -6.94
N TRP A 69 18.19 -11.83 -5.96
CA TRP A 69 18.24 -10.45 -5.49
C TRP A 69 19.17 -9.60 -6.35
N TYR A 70 18.64 -8.52 -6.92
CA TYR A 70 19.38 -7.57 -7.73
C TYR A 70 19.32 -6.19 -7.09
N TYR A 71 20.47 -5.63 -6.75
CA TYR A 71 20.63 -4.26 -6.22
C TYR A 71 22.10 -3.81 -6.40
N PRO A 72 22.37 -2.49 -6.45
CA PRO A 72 23.73 -1.98 -6.61
C PRO A 72 24.60 -2.21 -5.35
N PRO A 73 25.93 -2.35 -5.48
CA PRO A 73 26.84 -2.54 -4.35
C PRO A 73 26.77 -1.42 -3.30
N ASP A 74 26.41 -0.21 -3.74
CA ASP A 74 26.32 1.05 -3.00
C ASP A 74 25.41 1.00 -1.77
N ILE A 75 24.41 0.11 -1.78
CA ILE A 75 23.48 -0.12 -0.65
C ILE A 75 23.65 -1.48 0.04
N ALA A 76 24.46 -2.39 -0.53
CA ALA A 76 24.56 -3.80 -0.13
C ALA A 76 25.03 -4.03 1.32
N ASN A 77 25.60 -3.01 1.96
CA ASN A 77 26.17 -3.07 3.32
C ASN A 77 25.43 -2.17 4.32
N ASP A 78 24.41 -1.43 3.92
CA ASP A 78 23.86 -0.34 4.74
C ASP A 78 23.18 -0.89 6.02
N LEU A 79 22.39 -1.95 5.87
CA LEU A 79 21.73 -2.66 6.99
C LEU A 79 22.66 -3.65 7.74
N LYS A 80 23.99 -3.60 7.57
CA LYS A 80 24.91 -4.61 8.15
C LYS A 80 24.77 -4.78 9.67
N SER A 81 24.59 -3.68 10.39
CA SER A 81 24.51 -3.62 11.86
C SER A 81 23.10 -3.82 12.43
N ILE A 82 22.08 -3.99 11.58
CA ILE A 82 20.68 -4.15 12.00
C ILE A 82 20.36 -5.63 12.16
N ASP A 83 19.63 -6.01 13.22
CA ASP A 83 19.26 -7.41 13.47
C ASP A 83 18.06 -7.83 12.59
N LEU A 84 18.37 -8.30 11.38
CA LEU A 84 17.44 -8.88 10.41
C LEU A 84 18.12 -10.06 9.69
N PRO A 85 17.38 -11.11 9.30
CA PRO A 85 17.90 -12.19 8.46
C PRO A 85 18.54 -11.67 7.16
N ALA A 86 19.64 -12.29 6.72
CA ALA A 86 20.38 -11.86 5.54
C ALA A 86 19.53 -11.90 4.25
N GLU A 87 18.65 -12.89 4.12
CA GLU A 87 17.68 -13.00 3.02
C GLU A 87 16.69 -11.84 3.03
N LEU A 88 16.16 -11.47 4.20
CA LEU A 88 15.24 -10.34 4.35
C LEU A 88 15.92 -9.00 4.03
N LYS A 89 17.19 -8.81 4.41
CA LYS A 89 17.99 -7.63 4.00
C LYS A 89 18.14 -7.55 2.49
N ALA A 90 18.47 -8.68 1.83
CA ALA A 90 18.59 -8.74 0.38
C ALA A 90 17.24 -8.51 -0.33
N GLU A 91 16.13 -8.97 0.25
CA GLU A 91 14.77 -8.71 -0.23
C GLU A 91 14.41 -7.22 -0.14
N ILE A 92 14.77 -6.54 0.96
CA ILE A 92 14.57 -5.09 1.14
C ILE A 92 15.41 -4.29 0.13
N PHE A 93 16.69 -4.62 -0.05
CA PHE A 93 17.55 -3.95 -1.03
C PHE A 93 17.06 -4.14 -2.48
N ALA A 94 16.62 -5.36 -2.83
CA ALA A 94 16.02 -5.62 -4.14
C ALA A 94 14.71 -4.84 -4.34
N CYS A 95 13.84 -4.82 -3.32
CA CYS A 95 12.59 -4.03 -3.36
C CYS A 95 12.86 -2.53 -3.55
N ALA A 96 13.87 -1.98 -2.86
CA ALA A 96 14.24 -0.57 -2.99
C ALA A 96 14.81 -0.23 -4.37
N TRP A 97 15.63 -1.12 -4.94
CA TRP A 97 16.13 -1.00 -6.32
C TRP A 97 15.00 -1.10 -7.35
N GLU A 98 14.14 -2.11 -7.25
CA GLU A 98 13.00 -2.32 -8.16
C GLU A 98 12.04 -1.13 -8.14
N TYR A 99 11.64 -0.64 -6.96
CA TYR A 99 10.80 0.55 -6.81
C TYR A 99 11.46 1.73 -7.52
N THR A 100 12.70 2.05 -7.14
CA THR A 100 13.47 3.19 -7.67
C THR A 100 13.63 3.13 -9.19
N ARG A 101 13.88 1.95 -9.76
CA ARG A 101 13.97 1.75 -11.22
C ARG A 101 12.61 1.89 -11.93
N CYS A 102 11.50 1.59 -11.28
CA CYS A 102 10.16 1.81 -11.81
C CYS A 102 9.77 3.29 -11.76
N VAL A 103 9.92 3.93 -10.59
CA VAL A 103 9.39 5.29 -10.36
C VAL A 103 10.27 6.41 -10.93
N ILE A 104 11.60 6.20 -10.98
CA ILE A 104 12.56 7.16 -11.55
C ILE A 104 13.44 6.38 -12.55
N PRO A 105 12.95 6.09 -13.77
CA PRO A 105 13.67 5.25 -14.73
C PRO A 105 14.90 5.92 -15.34
N ASN A 106 14.98 7.26 -15.32
CA ASN A 106 16.12 8.05 -15.79
C ASN A 106 16.74 8.82 -14.61
N TYR A 107 18.06 8.96 -14.59
CA TYR A 107 18.80 9.80 -13.66
C TYR A 107 20.07 10.34 -14.33
N THR A 108 20.55 11.49 -13.87
CA THR A 108 21.88 12.05 -14.18
C THR A 108 22.79 12.04 -12.97
N ASN A 109 22.21 12.10 -11.77
CA ASN A 109 22.91 12.22 -10.49
C ASN A 109 22.82 10.91 -9.69
N TRP A 110 23.89 10.09 -9.74
CA TRP A 110 23.91 8.80 -9.05
C TRP A 110 23.88 8.93 -7.52
N ASP A 111 24.54 9.94 -6.94
CA ASP A 111 24.61 10.09 -5.49
C ASP A 111 23.23 10.43 -4.90
N ARG A 112 22.48 11.33 -5.55
CA ARG A 112 21.05 11.58 -5.24
C ARG A 112 20.20 10.33 -5.47
N TYR A 113 20.47 9.55 -6.52
CA TYR A 113 19.75 8.30 -6.80
C TYR A 113 19.97 7.25 -5.69
N VAL A 114 21.19 7.15 -5.16
CA VAL A 114 21.53 6.30 -3.99
C VAL A 114 20.89 6.84 -2.71
N ALA A 115 20.86 8.16 -2.51
CA ALA A 115 20.13 8.77 -1.40
C ALA A 115 18.62 8.42 -1.46
N PHE A 116 17.99 8.52 -2.63
CA PHE A 116 16.61 8.08 -2.82
C PHE A 116 16.42 6.59 -2.54
N MET A 117 17.29 5.70 -3.04
CA MET A 117 17.23 4.27 -2.70
C MET A 117 17.26 4.03 -1.18
N ARG A 118 18.05 4.80 -0.41
CA ARG A 118 18.08 4.73 1.05
C ARG A 118 16.77 5.16 1.70
N THR A 119 16.10 6.19 1.16
CA THR A 119 14.74 6.53 1.61
C THR A 119 13.73 5.42 1.31
N ILE A 120 13.88 4.67 0.22
CA ILE A 120 13.01 3.50 -0.02
C ILE A 120 13.36 2.33 0.91
N ILE A 121 14.64 2.09 1.24
CA ILE A 121 15.02 1.05 2.22
C ILE A 121 14.39 1.33 3.60
N ILE A 122 14.52 2.56 4.10
CA ILE A 122 13.95 2.97 5.39
C ILE A 122 12.41 2.90 5.33
N GLY A 123 11.81 3.36 4.23
CA GLY A 123 10.36 3.39 4.06
C GLY A 123 9.72 2.00 3.98
N VAL A 124 10.32 1.10 3.20
CA VAL A 124 9.90 -0.31 3.13
C VAL A 124 9.94 -0.94 4.52
N ILE A 125 11.01 -0.75 5.29
CA ILE A 125 11.08 -1.27 6.67
C ILE A 125 10.00 -0.64 7.56
N ALA A 126 9.72 0.67 7.44
CA ALA A 126 8.65 1.31 8.18
C ALA A 126 7.25 0.73 7.85
N GLU A 127 7.00 0.30 6.61
CA GLU A 127 5.71 -0.26 6.18
C GLU A 127 5.39 -1.67 6.73
N PHE A 128 6.41 -2.51 6.99
CA PHE A 128 6.20 -3.89 7.49
C PHE A 128 6.83 -4.21 8.86
N ARG A 129 7.66 -3.32 9.40
CA ARG A 129 8.23 -3.37 10.76
C ARG A 129 8.33 -1.97 11.36
N GLY A 130 7.17 -1.33 11.55
CA GLY A 130 7.07 0.00 12.14
C GLY A 130 7.68 0.11 13.54
N GLU A 131 7.82 -1.01 14.26
CA GLU A 131 8.50 -1.06 15.56
C GLU A 131 9.98 -0.67 15.48
N MET A 132 10.62 -0.84 14.31
CA MET A 132 12.04 -0.54 14.09
C MET A 132 12.33 0.91 13.71
N VAL A 133 11.28 1.73 13.48
CA VAL A 133 11.41 3.13 13.03
C VAL A 133 10.71 4.06 14.02
N ASP A 134 11.46 5.02 14.56
CA ASP A 134 10.95 6.10 15.42
C ASP A 134 11.72 7.41 15.16
N VAL A 135 11.24 8.17 14.16
CA VAL A 135 11.73 9.53 13.82
C VAL A 135 11.52 10.56 14.94
N THR A 136 10.81 10.20 16.02
CA THR A 136 10.53 11.07 17.15
C THR A 136 11.60 10.95 18.23
N ALA A 137 12.27 9.80 18.31
CA ALA A 137 13.31 9.50 19.29
C ALA A 137 14.75 9.78 18.80
N SER A 138 15.01 9.67 17.48
CA SER A 138 16.36 9.72 16.92
C SER A 138 16.36 10.14 15.44
N ASN A 139 17.38 10.91 15.03
CA ASN A 139 17.70 11.12 13.61
C ASN A 139 18.51 9.96 13.00
N ASN A 140 19.19 9.15 13.84
CA ASN A 140 19.75 7.87 13.40
C ASN A 140 18.63 6.83 13.34
N ILE A 141 18.24 6.44 12.13
CA ILE A 141 17.19 5.47 11.81
C ILE A 141 17.83 4.32 11.03
N LEU A 142 17.74 3.09 11.56
CA LEU A 142 18.24 1.87 10.90
C LEU A 142 19.73 1.92 10.49
N GLY A 143 20.53 2.77 11.13
CA GLY A 143 21.96 2.97 10.82
C GLY A 143 22.25 4.14 9.87
N TYR A 144 21.21 4.77 9.31
CA TYR A 144 21.30 5.99 8.52
C TYR A 144 21.12 7.22 9.40
N ASP A 145 21.91 8.28 9.16
CA ASP A 145 21.53 9.63 9.57
C ASP A 145 20.47 10.13 8.57
N LEU A 146 19.23 10.30 9.03
CA LEU A 146 18.07 10.57 8.16
C LEU A 146 18.16 11.97 7.53
N ASP A 147 18.48 13.00 8.31
CA ASP A 147 18.69 14.36 7.80
C ASP A 147 19.85 14.42 6.79
N ALA A 148 20.93 13.66 6.97
CA ALA A 148 22.01 13.57 5.98
C ALA A 148 21.59 12.84 4.69
N VAL A 149 20.75 11.79 4.77
CA VAL A 149 20.18 11.12 3.58
C VAL A 149 19.24 12.07 2.82
N LEU A 150 18.41 12.82 3.53
CA LEU A 150 17.49 13.80 2.91
C LEU A 150 18.25 14.99 2.31
N ALA A 151 19.29 15.50 2.98
CA ALA A 151 20.18 16.52 2.43
C ALA A 151 20.93 16.01 1.19
N ALA A 152 21.46 14.79 1.20
CA ALA A 152 22.12 14.18 0.05
C ALA A 152 21.20 14.02 -1.18
N LEU A 153 19.87 13.98 -0.98
CA LEU A 153 18.87 13.95 -2.05
C LEU A 153 18.44 15.36 -2.51
N PHE A 154 18.21 16.30 -1.57
CA PHE A 154 17.52 17.57 -1.85
C PHE A 154 18.33 18.85 -1.60
N GLU A 155 19.56 18.80 -1.09
CA GLU A 155 20.36 20.03 -0.93
C GLU A 155 20.59 20.69 -2.30
N GLY A 156 20.38 22.01 -2.35
CA GLY A 156 20.31 22.81 -3.58
C GLY A 156 18.90 22.98 -4.17
N THR A 157 17.95 22.07 -3.89
CA THR A 157 16.60 22.13 -4.48
C THR A 157 15.67 23.13 -3.76
N PRO A 158 14.65 23.70 -4.45
CA PRO A 158 13.75 24.69 -3.86
C PRO A 158 12.93 24.19 -2.65
N GLY A 159 12.47 22.94 -2.69
CA GLY A 159 11.59 22.34 -1.67
C GLY A 159 12.28 21.42 -0.67
N ASN A 160 13.57 21.61 -0.41
CA ASN A 160 14.38 20.72 0.44
C ASN A 160 13.75 20.49 1.84
N LYS A 161 13.32 21.58 2.51
CA LYS A 161 12.76 21.50 3.87
C LYS A 161 11.38 20.86 3.88
N GLU A 162 10.60 21.15 2.85
CA GLU A 162 9.26 20.64 2.61
C GLU A 162 9.32 19.13 2.39
N MET A 163 10.22 18.63 1.53
CA MET A 163 10.40 17.19 1.28
C MET A 163 11.02 16.44 2.47
N ALA A 164 11.90 17.09 3.24
CA ALA A 164 12.40 16.51 4.48
C ALA A 164 11.28 16.33 5.53
N ARG A 165 10.38 17.33 5.67
CA ARG A 165 9.17 17.21 6.50
C ARG A 165 8.20 16.17 5.95
N GLU A 166 7.97 16.14 4.64
CA GLU A 166 7.10 15.17 3.97
C GLU A 166 7.50 13.73 4.31
N TYR A 167 8.79 13.42 4.15
CA TYR A 167 9.30 12.07 4.40
C TYR A 167 9.32 11.71 5.89
N LYS A 168 9.65 12.66 6.78
CA LYS A 168 9.49 12.46 8.24
C LYS A 168 8.02 12.21 8.62
N THR A 169 7.07 12.83 7.91
CA THR A 169 5.62 12.61 8.12
C THR A 169 5.19 11.22 7.68
N PHE A 170 5.61 10.79 6.49
CA PHE A 170 5.40 9.44 5.99
C PHE A 170 5.93 8.41 7.00
N LEU A 171 7.19 8.53 7.45
CA LEU A 171 7.75 7.61 8.43
C LEU A 171 6.99 7.62 9.77
N LEU A 172 6.56 8.80 10.25
CA LEU A 172 5.81 8.94 11.50
C LEU A 172 4.46 8.19 11.44
N ILE A 173 3.70 8.35 10.36
CA ILE A 173 2.38 7.72 10.21
C ILE A 173 2.52 6.24 9.87
N THR A 174 3.37 5.90 8.89
CA THR A 174 3.57 4.53 8.41
C THR A 174 4.12 3.61 9.50
N ALA A 175 5.10 4.08 10.28
CA ALA A 175 5.66 3.27 11.37
C ALA A 175 4.67 3.09 12.55
N ASP A 176 3.73 4.02 12.76
CA ASP A 176 2.61 3.79 13.69
C ASP A 176 1.59 2.78 13.12
N LYS A 177 1.16 2.96 11.86
CA LYS A 177 0.28 2.04 11.10
C LYS A 177 0.77 0.58 11.13
N ALA A 178 2.09 0.39 11.03
CA ALA A 178 2.77 -0.91 10.97
C ALA A 178 3.37 -1.40 12.32
N SER A 179 2.86 -0.94 13.46
CA SER A 179 3.29 -1.44 14.78
C SER A 179 2.17 -1.40 15.82
N ASP A 180 2.45 -1.86 17.05
CA ASP A 180 1.53 -1.73 18.20
C ASP A 180 1.16 -0.26 18.52
N ARG A 181 1.87 0.72 17.96
CA ARG A 181 1.53 2.14 18.07
C ARG A 181 0.29 2.53 17.26
N ARG A 182 -0.20 1.65 16.36
CA ARG A 182 -1.45 1.79 15.59
C ARG A 182 -2.67 2.04 16.47
N ASP A 183 -2.74 1.37 17.62
CA ASP A 183 -3.83 1.55 18.58
C ASP A 183 -3.70 2.86 19.40
N GLY A 184 -2.78 3.74 19.01
CA GLY A 184 -2.49 5.04 19.62
C GLY A 184 -3.33 6.21 19.07
N GLU A 185 -3.42 7.26 19.88
CA GLU A 185 -4.20 8.48 19.58
C GLU A 185 -3.81 9.17 18.27
N LEU A 186 -2.52 9.13 17.86
CA LEU A 186 -2.07 9.71 16.59
C LEU A 186 -2.72 9.02 15.38
N PHE A 187 -2.57 7.70 15.26
CA PHE A 187 -3.11 6.97 14.10
C PHE A 187 -4.64 6.98 14.11
N ARG A 188 -5.28 6.90 15.28
CA ARG A 188 -6.73 7.11 15.42
C ARG A 188 -7.17 8.46 14.84
N ARG A 189 -6.50 9.56 15.22
CA ARG A 189 -6.81 10.91 14.70
C ARG A 189 -6.50 11.04 13.22
N TYR A 190 -5.41 10.44 12.74
CA TYR A 190 -5.05 10.43 11.32
C TYR A 190 -6.16 9.78 10.47
N VAL A 191 -6.62 8.57 10.82
CA VAL A 191 -7.67 7.89 10.06
C VAL A 191 -9.03 8.59 10.19
N ASN A 192 -9.33 9.25 11.33
CA ASN A 192 -10.47 10.15 11.45
C ASN A 192 -10.37 11.36 10.50
N ALA A 193 -9.20 11.97 10.36
CA ALA A 193 -8.99 13.18 9.56
C ALA A 193 -9.05 12.94 8.04
N LEU A 194 -8.75 11.72 7.56
CA LEU A 194 -8.86 11.33 6.14
C LEU A 194 -10.22 11.69 5.51
N VAL A 195 -11.31 11.67 6.28
CA VAL A 195 -12.67 11.93 5.76
C VAL A 195 -13.13 13.38 5.88
N GLN A 196 -12.28 14.31 6.33
CA GLN A 196 -12.65 15.71 6.53
C GLN A 196 -13.05 16.40 5.20
N SER A 197 -12.33 16.13 4.12
CA SER A 197 -12.72 16.48 2.75
C SER A 197 -11.97 15.61 1.75
N PRO A 198 -12.46 15.43 0.51
CA PRO A 198 -11.72 14.70 -0.53
C PRO A 198 -10.35 15.33 -0.85
N ARG A 199 -10.23 16.66 -0.80
CA ARG A 199 -8.94 17.36 -1.00
C ARG A 199 -7.95 17.06 0.12
N HIS A 200 -8.41 17.03 1.37
CA HIS A 200 -7.55 16.65 2.51
C HIS A 200 -7.18 15.16 2.43
N TRP A 201 -8.09 14.31 1.94
CA TRP A 201 -7.79 12.90 1.68
C TRP A 201 -6.61 12.75 0.71
N PHE A 202 -6.65 13.40 -0.46
CA PHE A 202 -5.56 13.32 -1.42
C PHE A 202 -4.25 13.92 -0.87
N ARG A 203 -4.30 14.99 -0.07
CA ARG A 203 -3.10 15.54 0.59
C ARG A 203 -2.56 14.67 1.73
N MET A 204 -3.36 13.79 2.30
CA MET A 204 -2.90 12.81 3.29
C MET A 204 -2.40 11.52 2.62
N ARG A 205 -3.02 11.12 1.51
CA ARG A 205 -2.60 10.00 0.66
C ARG A 205 -1.28 10.29 -0.03
N ASP A 206 -1.08 11.46 -0.63
CA ASP A 206 0.13 11.73 -1.41
C ASP A 206 1.43 11.74 -0.57
N CYS A 207 1.29 11.95 0.75
CA CYS A 207 2.32 11.70 1.76
C CYS A 207 2.50 10.19 2.07
N ASP A 208 1.42 9.46 2.40
CA ASP A 208 1.44 8.01 2.71
C ASP A 208 1.85 7.13 1.51
N ALA A 209 1.62 7.62 0.28
CA ALA A 209 2.05 7.05 -0.99
C ALA A 209 3.47 7.47 -1.43
N LEU A 210 4.07 8.46 -0.76
CA LEU A 210 5.28 9.18 -1.20
C LEU A 210 5.17 9.77 -2.62
N ALA A 211 3.97 10.10 -3.10
CA ALA A 211 3.76 10.52 -4.48
C ALA A 211 4.42 11.88 -4.79
N ARG A 212 4.15 12.94 -4.01
CA ARG A 212 4.82 14.24 -4.19
C ARG A 212 6.33 14.19 -3.90
N PHE A 213 6.71 13.38 -2.90
CA PHE A 213 8.10 13.14 -2.55
C PHE A 213 8.88 12.51 -3.71
N THR A 214 8.27 11.55 -4.42
CA THR A 214 8.86 10.88 -5.57
C THR A 214 8.89 11.78 -6.81
N ILE A 215 7.91 12.66 -7.02
CA ILE A 215 7.97 13.73 -8.04
C ILE A 215 9.19 14.62 -7.81
N ALA A 216 9.37 15.14 -6.59
CA ALA A 216 10.53 15.96 -6.25
C ALA A 216 11.85 15.20 -6.37
N SER A 217 11.88 13.93 -5.96
CA SER A 217 13.05 13.06 -6.10
C SER A 217 13.41 12.79 -7.56
N ALA A 218 12.42 12.66 -8.45
CA ALA A 218 12.61 12.48 -9.88
C ALA A 218 13.27 13.70 -10.53
N LEU A 219 12.92 14.91 -10.09
CA LEU A 219 13.58 16.16 -10.51
C LEU A 219 15.02 16.20 -9.99
N ALA A 220 15.22 15.99 -8.68
CA ALA A 220 16.54 16.08 -8.04
C ALA A 220 17.55 15.06 -8.59
N CYS A 221 17.13 13.81 -8.83
CA CYS A 221 17.98 12.76 -9.43
C CYS A 221 18.34 13.03 -10.90
N ASN A 222 17.72 14.03 -11.54
CA ASN A 222 17.98 14.46 -12.91
C ASN A 222 18.57 15.90 -12.98
N ASP A 223 19.04 16.43 -11.85
CA ASP A 223 19.61 17.78 -11.69
C ASP A 223 18.68 18.91 -12.18
N LEU A 224 17.36 18.70 -12.07
CA LEU A 224 16.31 19.64 -12.50
C LEU A 224 15.92 20.63 -11.40
N ASP A 225 16.93 21.14 -10.68
CA ASP A 225 16.78 21.99 -9.49
C ASP A 225 16.16 23.37 -9.80
N ASP A 226 16.05 23.74 -11.08
CA ASP A 226 15.35 24.94 -11.56
C ASP A 226 13.83 24.74 -11.74
N ILE A 227 13.30 23.53 -11.50
CA ILE A 227 11.87 23.22 -11.57
C ILE A 227 11.30 22.96 -10.18
N TRP A 228 10.19 23.64 -9.89
CA TRP A 228 9.30 23.31 -8.78
C TRP A 228 7.85 23.55 -9.20
N TYR A 229 6.93 22.68 -8.77
CA TYR A 229 5.51 22.78 -9.06
C TYR A 229 4.79 23.62 -7.99
N THR A 230 3.65 24.23 -8.33
CA THR A 230 2.76 24.82 -7.32
C THR A 230 2.04 23.72 -6.51
N GLU A 231 1.48 24.07 -5.36
CA GLU A 231 0.72 23.10 -4.55
C GLU A 231 -0.49 22.53 -5.31
N GLU A 232 -1.17 23.34 -6.13
CA GLU A 232 -2.28 22.86 -6.97
C GLU A 232 -1.80 21.92 -8.09
N GLN A 233 -0.60 22.15 -8.63
CA GLN A 233 0.02 21.26 -9.61
C GLN A 233 0.45 19.94 -8.98
N PHE A 234 1.00 19.96 -7.76
CA PHE A 234 1.25 18.75 -6.98
C PHE A 234 -0.05 18.00 -6.71
N GLU A 235 -1.09 18.66 -6.19
CA GLU A 235 -2.41 18.05 -5.91
C GLU A 235 -3.00 17.32 -7.12
N ILE A 236 -2.97 17.92 -8.31
CA ILE A 236 -3.49 17.26 -9.52
C ILE A 236 -2.58 16.09 -9.95
N LEU A 237 -1.26 16.23 -9.91
CA LEU A 237 -0.34 15.16 -10.29
C LEU A 237 -0.41 13.95 -9.34
N THR A 238 -0.63 14.18 -8.04
CA THR A 238 -0.76 13.12 -7.05
C THR A 238 -2.16 12.52 -7.03
N GLU A 239 -3.23 13.31 -7.20
CA GLU A 239 -4.60 12.79 -7.38
C GLU A 239 -4.70 11.83 -8.59
N ILE A 240 -4.01 12.13 -9.70
CA ILE A 240 -3.85 11.20 -10.84
C ILE A 240 -3.12 9.92 -10.39
N GLY A 241 -1.94 10.07 -9.80
CA GLY A 241 -1.09 8.94 -9.41
C GLY A 241 -1.80 7.97 -8.45
N ASP A 242 -2.36 8.50 -7.38
CA ASP A 242 -3.03 7.73 -6.33
C ASP A 242 -4.33 7.09 -6.82
N THR A 243 -5.14 7.79 -7.60
CA THR A 243 -6.39 7.22 -8.18
C THR A 243 -6.09 6.08 -9.16
N LEU A 244 -5.00 6.17 -9.93
CA LEU A 244 -4.59 5.10 -10.85
C LEU A 244 -3.95 3.92 -10.09
N TYR A 245 -3.05 4.18 -9.12
CA TYR A 245 -2.41 3.16 -8.28
C TYR A 245 -3.45 2.37 -7.46
N ASP A 246 -4.35 3.06 -6.76
CA ASP A 246 -5.35 2.43 -5.89
C ASP A 246 -6.35 1.56 -6.68
N ALA A 247 -6.53 1.82 -7.97
CA ALA A 247 -7.43 1.05 -8.83
C ALA A 247 -6.85 -0.32 -9.17
N VAL A 248 -5.54 -0.37 -9.44
CA VAL A 248 -4.80 -1.61 -9.68
C VAL A 248 -4.52 -2.34 -8.35
N ALA A 249 -4.28 -1.60 -7.27
CA ALA A 249 -4.05 -2.13 -5.93
C ALA A 249 -5.32 -2.54 -5.17
N PHE A 250 -6.53 -2.27 -5.68
CA PHE A 250 -7.82 -2.37 -4.95
C PHE A 250 -7.97 -3.62 -4.06
N TYR A 251 -7.75 -4.82 -4.60
CA TYR A 251 -7.86 -6.09 -3.86
C TYR A 251 -6.66 -6.36 -2.95
N LYS A 252 -5.45 -5.90 -3.31
CA LYS A 252 -4.28 -5.93 -2.41
C LYS A 252 -4.56 -5.08 -1.15
N HIS A 253 -5.06 -3.87 -1.33
CA HIS A 253 -5.43 -2.98 -0.22
C HIS A 253 -6.54 -3.56 0.68
N ARG A 254 -7.49 -4.34 0.15
CA ARG A 254 -8.47 -5.10 0.95
C ARG A 254 -7.85 -6.31 1.68
N ALA A 255 -6.83 -6.95 1.11
CA ALA A 255 -6.06 -8.00 1.78
C ALA A 255 -5.19 -7.45 2.93
N GLU A 256 -4.70 -6.23 2.79
CA GLU A 256 -3.90 -5.51 3.80
C GLU A 256 -4.76 -4.75 4.82
N GLY A 257 -6.07 -4.61 4.58
CA GLY A 257 -6.96 -3.84 5.46
C GLY A 257 -6.72 -2.33 5.42
N GLU A 258 -6.20 -1.83 4.31
CA GLU A 258 -5.71 -0.46 4.14
C GLU A 258 -6.75 0.61 4.53
N THR A 259 -6.30 1.65 5.22
CA THR A 259 -7.07 2.84 5.61
C THR A 259 -7.02 3.92 4.54
N ASN A 260 -5.94 3.96 3.76
CA ASN A 260 -5.58 4.98 2.79
C ASN A 260 -5.76 4.45 1.36
N SER A 261 -6.99 4.05 0.99
CA SER A 261 -7.32 3.64 -0.38
C SER A 261 -8.48 4.48 -0.92
N THR A 262 -8.28 5.19 -2.03
CA THR A 262 -9.24 6.11 -2.67
C THR A 262 -10.62 5.45 -2.81
N PHE A 263 -10.62 4.19 -3.22
CA PHE A 263 -11.82 3.41 -3.53
C PHE A 263 -12.57 2.85 -2.31
N ALA A 264 -12.06 3.07 -1.10
CA ALA A 264 -12.81 2.88 0.15
C ALA A 264 -13.82 4.02 0.39
N TYR A 265 -13.51 5.23 -0.10
CA TYR A 265 -14.27 6.46 0.15
C TYR A 265 -15.09 6.89 -1.08
N MET A 266 -14.52 6.72 -2.27
CA MET A 266 -15.16 7.01 -3.57
C MET A 266 -16.44 6.19 -3.80
N PRO A 267 -17.54 6.82 -4.27
CA PRO A 267 -18.75 6.12 -4.72
C PRO A 267 -18.47 5.04 -5.78
N GLU A 268 -19.10 3.87 -5.63
CA GLU A 268 -18.83 2.69 -6.45
C GLU A 268 -19.14 2.88 -7.94
N ASP A 269 -20.17 3.66 -8.26
CA ASP A 269 -20.57 4.01 -9.63
C ASP A 269 -19.57 4.92 -10.35
N LEU A 270 -18.75 5.68 -9.60
CA LEU A 270 -17.78 6.63 -10.16
C LEU A 270 -16.42 6.02 -10.44
N ARG A 271 -16.09 4.83 -9.91
CA ARG A 271 -14.72 4.30 -9.93
C ARG A 271 -14.13 4.18 -11.35
N ILE A 272 -14.93 3.69 -12.29
CA ILE A 272 -14.55 3.53 -13.70
C ILE A 272 -14.36 4.90 -14.37
N LYS A 273 -15.23 5.87 -14.05
CA LYS A 273 -15.16 7.24 -14.58
C LYS A 273 -13.88 7.93 -14.10
N ALA A 274 -13.66 7.97 -12.78
CA ALA A 274 -12.51 8.64 -12.17
C ALA A 274 -11.16 8.06 -12.66
N TYR A 275 -11.04 6.72 -12.74
CA TYR A 275 -9.87 6.07 -13.33
C TYR A 275 -9.67 6.49 -14.79
N SER A 276 -10.74 6.53 -15.60
CA SER A 276 -10.65 6.94 -16.99
C SER A 276 -10.24 8.41 -17.15
N GLU A 277 -10.81 9.32 -16.35
CA GLU A 277 -10.49 10.75 -16.42
C GLU A 277 -9.05 11.04 -15.97
N CYS A 278 -8.57 10.39 -14.91
CA CYS A 278 -7.15 10.45 -14.51
C CYS A 278 -6.23 9.94 -15.62
N ARG A 279 -6.61 8.84 -16.29
CA ARG A 279 -5.83 8.27 -17.40
C ARG A 279 -5.80 9.20 -18.62
N GLU A 280 -6.93 9.75 -19.06
CA GLU A 280 -6.97 10.65 -20.22
C GLU A 280 -6.23 11.97 -19.95
N ILE A 281 -6.33 12.52 -18.73
CA ILE A 281 -5.57 13.71 -18.34
C ILE A 281 -4.07 13.42 -18.33
N LEU A 282 -3.62 12.26 -17.84
CA LEU A 282 -2.22 11.86 -17.88
C LEU A 282 -1.68 11.73 -19.33
N TRP A 283 -2.49 11.23 -20.26
CA TRP A 283 -2.13 11.21 -21.69
C TRP A 283 -2.12 12.60 -22.33
N ALA A 284 -3.04 13.49 -21.94
CA ALA A 284 -3.07 14.86 -22.43
C ALA A 284 -1.89 15.70 -21.91
N LEU A 285 -1.50 15.54 -20.64
CA LEU A 285 -0.28 16.16 -20.08
C LEU A 285 0.98 15.67 -20.81
N ASP A 286 1.10 14.36 -21.06
CA ASP A 286 2.21 13.83 -21.87
C ASP A 286 2.23 14.38 -23.29
N ALA A 287 1.07 14.41 -23.97
CA ALA A 287 0.98 14.92 -25.33
C ALA A 287 1.39 16.40 -25.42
N ALA A 288 1.05 17.20 -24.40
CA ALA A 288 1.49 18.59 -24.28
C ALA A 288 3.00 18.71 -23.97
N TRP A 289 3.53 17.84 -23.11
CA TRP A 289 4.92 17.90 -22.63
C TRP A 289 5.91 17.03 -23.42
N ALA A 290 5.48 16.30 -24.46
CA ALA A 290 6.28 15.34 -25.23
C ALA A 290 7.56 15.92 -25.89
N ARG A 291 7.71 17.26 -25.95
CA ARG A 291 8.90 17.96 -26.43
C ARG A 291 9.69 18.68 -25.34
N ASN A 292 9.28 18.58 -24.08
CA ASN A 292 9.97 19.15 -22.92
C ASN A 292 10.60 18.02 -22.08
N PRO A 293 11.88 17.67 -22.33
CA PRO A 293 12.52 16.53 -21.67
C PRO A 293 12.64 16.68 -20.14
N LYS A 294 12.55 17.91 -19.60
CA LYS A 294 12.55 18.12 -18.14
C LYS A 294 11.27 17.58 -17.48
N LEU A 295 10.10 17.86 -18.08
CA LEU A 295 8.80 17.47 -17.51
C LEU A 295 8.45 15.99 -17.76
N VAL A 296 9.03 15.38 -18.80
CA VAL A 296 8.85 13.94 -19.12
C VAL A 296 9.26 13.02 -17.96
N ASN A 297 10.23 13.42 -17.11
CA ASN A 297 10.60 12.63 -15.93
C ASN A 297 9.46 12.47 -14.92
N VAL A 298 8.61 13.49 -14.76
CA VAL A 298 7.46 13.46 -13.83
C VAL A 298 6.31 12.66 -14.43
N ILE A 299 6.08 12.76 -15.73
CA ILE A 299 5.11 11.91 -16.44
C ILE A 299 5.52 10.43 -16.37
N ASN A 300 6.82 10.13 -16.49
CA ASN A 300 7.33 8.78 -16.32
C ASN A 300 7.07 8.24 -14.90
N PHE A 301 7.27 9.05 -13.87
CA PHE A 301 6.86 8.69 -12.50
C PHE A 301 5.36 8.36 -12.43
N VAL A 302 4.49 9.33 -12.73
CA VAL A 302 3.03 9.18 -12.52
C VAL A 302 2.48 8.00 -13.33
N ARG A 303 3.00 7.78 -14.55
CA ARG A 303 2.67 6.60 -15.37
C ARG A 303 3.07 5.28 -14.74
N PHE A 304 4.31 5.13 -14.29
CA PHE A 304 4.78 3.85 -13.74
C PHE A 304 4.14 3.56 -12.39
N PHE A 305 3.99 4.59 -11.55
CA PHE A 305 3.28 4.51 -10.28
C PHE A 305 1.82 4.09 -10.47
N GLY A 306 1.08 4.75 -11.38
CA GLY A 306 -0.33 4.47 -11.65
C GLY A 306 -0.68 3.12 -12.29
N GLY A 307 0.22 2.13 -12.33
CA GLY A 307 -0.11 0.81 -12.87
C GLY A 307 1.07 -0.15 -13.07
N PRO A 308 2.01 0.14 -13.99
CA PRO A 308 3.13 -0.76 -14.34
C PRO A 308 3.96 -1.25 -13.15
N ILE A 309 4.11 -0.44 -12.09
CA ILE A 309 4.80 -0.84 -10.85
C ILE A 309 4.24 -2.16 -10.27
N HIS A 310 2.93 -2.41 -10.42
CA HIS A 310 2.25 -3.62 -9.95
C HIS A 310 2.54 -4.89 -10.78
N MET A 311 3.09 -4.74 -11.98
CA MET A 311 3.57 -5.83 -12.82
C MET A 311 5.09 -6.00 -12.72
N MET A 312 5.82 -4.90 -12.49
CA MET A 312 7.28 -4.84 -12.55
C MET A 312 7.98 -5.17 -11.23
N MET A 313 7.43 -4.75 -10.07
CA MET A 313 8.02 -5.09 -8.78
C MET A 313 7.49 -6.41 -8.24
N ARG A 314 8.38 -7.25 -7.70
CA ARG A 314 7.99 -8.49 -7.02
C ARG A 314 7.20 -8.27 -5.72
N ARG A 315 7.16 -7.05 -5.17
CA ARG A 315 6.30 -6.68 -4.03
C ARG A 315 4.80 -6.74 -4.37
N TYR A 316 4.42 -6.88 -5.63
CA TYR A 316 3.01 -7.08 -6.01
C TYR A 316 2.70 -8.52 -6.41
N ARG A 317 1.41 -8.77 -6.62
CA ARG A 317 0.82 -10.13 -6.66
C ARG A 317 0.67 -10.71 -8.07
N PHE A 318 1.03 -9.95 -9.10
CA PHE A 318 0.79 -10.27 -10.51
C PHE A 318 1.27 -11.69 -10.91
N VAL A 319 2.44 -12.12 -10.42
CA VAL A 319 2.99 -13.46 -10.70
C VAL A 319 2.24 -14.55 -9.94
N GLU A 320 1.99 -14.39 -8.64
CA GLU A 320 1.24 -15.37 -7.83
C GLU A 320 -0.23 -15.47 -8.21
N GLU A 321 -0.74 -14.46 -8.93
CA GLU A 321 -2.07 -14.40 -9.51
C GLU A 321 -2.12 -14.91 -10.95
N ASN A 322 -1.11 -15.67 -11.39
CA ASN A 322 -0.99 -16.25 -12.73
C ASN A 322 -1.08 -15.16 -13.82
N LEU A 323 -0.22 -14.14 -13.71
CA LEU A 323 -0.12 -13.01 -14.65
C LEU A 323 -1.46 -12.29 -14.86
N THR A 324 -2.22 -12.11 -13.77
CA THR A 324 -3.52 -11.44 -13.79
C THR A 324 -3.52 -10.24 -12.83
N ILE A 325 -4.05 -9.10 -13.27
CA ILE A 325 -4.36 -7.95 -12.41
C ILE A 325 -5.80 -8.06 -11.93
N GLY A 326 -6.08 -7.60 -10.70
CA GLY A 326 -7.45 -7.39 -10.23
C GLY A 326 -8.19 -8.69 -9.85
N LYS A 327 -7.48 -9.73 -9.40
CA LYS A 327 -8.11 -10.87 -8.73
C LYS A 327 -8.40 -10.54 -7.27
N SER A 328 -9.57 -10.96 -6.81
CA SER A 328 -9.96 -10.83 -5.40
C SER A 328 -9.00 -11.59 -4.48
N GLU A 329 -8.69 -10.98 -3.35
CA GLU A 329 -7.94 -11.62 -2.27
C GLU A 329 -8.64 -12.89 -1.76
N THR A 330 -7.84 -13.87 -1.33
CA THR A 330 -8.33 -15.11 -0.69
C THR A 330 -7.81 -15.20 0.74
N GLU A 331 -8.35 -16.12 1.55
CA GLU A 331 -7.88 -16.34 2.93
C GLU A 331 -6.37 -16.60 3.00
N ARG A 332 -5.79 -17.29 1.99
CA ARG A 332 -4.33 -17.47 1.89
C ARG A 332 -3.59 -16.14 1.73
N VAL A 333 -4.13 -15.20 0.97
CA VAL A 333 -3.53 -13.87 0.78
C VAL A 333 -3.59 -13.06 2.07
N VAL A 334 -4.72 -13.13 2.77
CA VAL A 334 -4.94 -12.45 4.07
C VAL A 334 -4.05 -13.06 5.18
N ASP A 335 -3.75 -14.36 5.13
CA ASP A 335 -2.76 -15.00 5.98
C ASP A 335 -1.32 -14.60 5.60
N GLN A 336 -1.02 -14.46 4.30
CA GLN A 336 0.28 -13.97 3.81
C GLN A 336 0.56 -12.51 4.24
N THR A 337 -0.42 -11.61 4.20
CA THR A 337 -0.24 -10.21 4.65
C THR A 337 -0.04 -10.10 6.17
N ARG A 338 -0.57 -11.03 6.98
CA ARG A 338 -0.29 -11.11 8.44
C ARG A 338 1.09 -11.65 8.80
N LYS A 339 1.74 -12.35 7.86
CA LYS A 339 3.07 -12.96 8.03
C LYS A 339 4.17 -12.15 7.34
N ASN A 340 3.83 -10.93 6.93
CA ASN A 340 4.66 -9.96 6.22
C ASN A 340 5.36 -10.56 4.98
N PHE A 341 4.69 -11.51 4.31
CA PHE A 341 5.15 -12.10 3.05
C PHE A 341 5.34 -10.98 2.01
N LYS A 342 6.45 -10.99 1.27
CA LYS A 342 6.82 -9.94 0.29
C LYS A 342 6.82 -8.52 0.88
N LEU A 343 7.16 -8.37 2.17
CA LEU A 343 7.23 -7.07 2.85
C LEU A 343 5.86 -6.34 2.86
N TRP A 344 4.76 -7.10 2.91
CA TRP A 344 3.42 -6.59 3.18
C TRP A 344 3.20 -6.43 4.69
N ASN A 345 2.09 -5.78 5.04
CA ASN A 345 1.60 -5.65 6.40
C ASN A 345 0.06 -5.78 6.36
N ARG A 346 -0.56 -6.21 7.47
CA ARG A 346 -2.01 -6.19 7.60
C ARG A 346 -2.47 -5.35 8.78
N VAL A 347 -3.26 -4.34 8.46
CA VAL A 347 -4.02 -3.50 9.39
C VAL A 347 -5.30 -4.25 9.77
N ASP A 348 -5.23 -5.18 10.72
CA ASP A 348 -6.42 -5.75 11.39
C ASP A 348 -6.88 -4.85 12.54
N ALA A 349 -8.20 -4.72 12.73
CA ALA A 349 -8.79 -3.93 13.81
C ALA A 349 -8.65 -4.64 15.17
N ASN A 350 -8.15 -3.93 16.18
CA ASN A 350 -7.93 -4.48 17.52
C ASN A 350 -8.99 -4.03 18.53
N LYS A 351 -9.22 -4.85 19.57
CA LYS A 351 -10.01 -4.46 20.77
C LYS A 351 -9.18 -3.70 21.82
N ARG A 352 -7.99 -3.23 21.46
CA ARG A 352 -7.14 -2.37 22.29
C ARG A 352 -7.18 -0.98 21.67
N SER A 353 -7.43 0.03 22.49
CA SER A 353 -7.23 1.43 22.13
C SER A 353 -6.45 2.06 23.29
N ILE A 354 -5.26 2.57 23.00
CA ILE A 354 -4.34 3.15 23.97
C ILE A 354 -4.29 4.64 23.69
N ARG A 355 -5.20 5.39 24.32
CA ARG A 355 -5.30 6.86 24.21
C ARG A 355 -4.08 7.56 24.83
N ASN A 356 -2.94 7.46 24.17
CA ASN A 356 -1.66 8.08 24.55
C ASN A 356 -1.65 9.58 24.16
N THR A 357 -2.59 10.33 24.73
CA THR A 357 -2.73 11.77 24.57
C THR A 357 -1.44 12.55 24.91
N PRO A 358 -0.61 12.16 25.91
CA PRO A 358 0.67 12.81 26.15
C PRO A 358 1.63 12.71 24.96
N ARG A 359 1.84 11.51 24.37
CA ARG A 359 2.65 11.35 23.15
C ARG A 359 2.08 12.19 22.01
N TYR A 360 0.76 12.09 21.75
CA TYR A 360 0.11 12.84 20.68
C TYR A 360 0.36 14.36 20.80
N LYS A 361 0.17 14.96 21.99
CA LYS A 361 0.43 16.39 22.22
C LYS A 361 1.90 16.77 22.01
N THR A 362 2.85 15.92 22.38
CA THR A 362 4.28 16.14 22.10
C THR A 362 4.60 16.12 20.60
N LEU A 363 3.87 15.33 19.81
CA LEU A 363 4.07 15.25 18.35
C LEU A 363 3.42 16.43 17.61
N VAL A 364 2.23 16.86 18.02
CA VAL A 364 1.60 18.11 17.52
C VAL A 364 2.49 19.32 17.84
N ALA A 365 3.08 19.38 19.03
CA ALA A 365 4.04 20.42 19.40
C ALA A 365 5.37 20.40 18.60
N ARG A 366 5.61 19.36 17.78
CA ARG A 366 6.74 19.21 16.86
C ARG A 366 6.29 19.18 15.38
N SER A 367 5.11 19.75 15.06
CA SER A 367 4.59 19.78 13.68
C SER A 367 5.60 20.33 12.67
N GLU A 368 6.33 21.38 13.03
CA GLU A 368 7.27 22.06 12.14
C GLU A 368 8.57 21.28 11.86
N GLU A 369 8.76 20.16 12.55
CA GLU A 369 9.87 19.23 12.38
C GLU A 369 9.42 17.90 11.77
N LEU A 370 8.26 17.37 12.21
CA LEU A 370 7.82 15.99 11.97
C LEU A 370 6.61 15.84 11.04
N MET A 371 5.92 16.94 10.71
CA MET A 371 4.66 16.91 9.96
C MET A 371 4.71 17.85 8.75
N PHE A 372 4.07 17.49 7.65
CA PHE A 372 3.91 18.38 6.50
C PHE A 372 2.99 19.57 6.84
N PRO A 373 3.14 20.73 6.16
CA PRO A 373 2.32 21.90 6.41
C PRO A 373 0.81 21.61 6.32
N GLY A 374 0.08 21.80 7.43
CA GLY A 374 -1.36 21.56 7.54
C GLY A 374 -1.78 20.27 8.25
N LEU A 375 -0.94 19.22 8.32
CA LEU A 375 -1.37 17.95 8.92
C LEU A 375 -1.77 18.09 10.40
N ALA A 376 -1.04 18.89 11.18
CA ALA A 376 -1.39 19.13 12.58
C ALA A 376 -2.78 19.78 12.75
N GLU A 377 -3.18 20.65 11.83
CA GLU A 377 -4.52 21.24 11.82
C GLU A 377 -5.58 20.21 11.42
N PHE A 378 -5.30 19.34 10.44
CA PHE A 378 -6.18 18.23 10.06
C PHE A 378 -6.39 17.25 11.24
N LEU A 379 -5.35 16.98 12.05
CA LEU A 379 -5.41 16.10 13.21
C LEU A 379 -6.16 16.71 14.41
N GLU A 380 -6.08 18.02 14.62
CA GLU A 380 -6.84 18.71 15.68
C GLU A 380 -8.32 18.90 15.29
N ILE A 381 -8.61 19.35 14.05
CA ILE A 381 -10.00 19.60 13.60
C ILE A 381 -10.69 18.28 13.23
N GLY A 382 -10.03 17.41 12.48
CA GLY A 382 -10.61 16.16 11.97
C GLY A 382 -10.52 14.97 12.92
N GLY A 383 -9.58 15.00 13.88
CA GLY A 383 -9.16 13.81 14.63
C GLY A 383 -10.22 13.18 15.56
N ASP A 384 -11.27 13.90 15.93
CA ASP A 384 -12.39 13.36 16.71
C ASP A 384 -13.63 13.04 15.86
N GLY A 385 -13.55 13.31 14.55
CA GLY A 385 -14.62 13.09 13.58
C GLY A 385 -15.46 14.35 13.34
N VAL A 386 -15.81 14.62 12.08
CA VAL A 386 -16.48 15.86 11.64
C VAL A 386 -17.93 15.68 11.18
N CYS A 387 -18.47 14.45 11.23
CA CYS A 387 -19.81 14.13 10.78
C CYS A 387 -20.40 13.02 11.64
N ASP A 388 -21.41 13.34 12.45
CA ASP A 388 -22.04 12.42 13.42
C ASP A 388 -22.66 11.16 12.79
N THR A 389 -22.84 11.15 11.47
CA THR A 389 -23.42 10.04 10.68
C THR A 389 -22.35 9.09 10.10
N CYS A 390 -21.06 9.44 10.14
CA CYS A 390 -19.97 8.57 9.66
C CYS A 390 -19.50 7.60 10.76
N ARG A 391 -19.18 6.35 10.39
CA ARG A 391 -18.74 5.32 11.36
C ARG A 391 -17.25 5.44 11.63
N TYR A 392 -16.90 6.30 12.60
CA TYR A 392 -15.58 6.31 13.23
C TYR A 392 -15.41 5.11 14.19
N ARG A 393 -14.16 4.76 14.53
CA ARG A 393 -13.79 3.60 15.36
C ARG A 393 -12.71 3.97 16.39
N GLU A 394 -12.59 3.20 17.48
CA GLU A 394 -11.55 3.41 18.51
C GLU A 394 -10.18 2.79 18.16
N SER A 395 -10.17 1.85 17.22
CA SER A 395 -9.00 1.27 16.54
C SER A 395 -9.39 1.02 15.09
N TYR A 396 -8.44 1.16 14.16
CA TYR A 396 -8.67 1.04 12.72
C TYR A 396 -7.90 -0.13 12.10
N GLY A 397 -8.38 -0.54 10.93
CA GLY A 397 -8.06 -1.82 10.32
C GLY A 397 -9.32 -2.57 9.91
N ALA A 398 -9.16 -3.64 9.13
CA ALA A 398 -10.27 -4.46 8.69
C ALA A 398 -10.79 -5.34 9.85
N GLU A 399 -12.11 -5.36 10.04
CA GLU A 399 -12.79 -6.18 11.07
C GLU A 399 -12.98 -7.63 10.61
N VAL A 400 -13.06 -7.85 9.29
CA VAL A 400 -13.17 -9.15 8.62
C VAL A 400 -12.33 -9.17 7.34
N SER A 401 -12.21 -10.33 6.69
CA SER A 401 -11.66 -10.44 5.33
C SER A 401 -12.49 -9.60 4.33
N HIS A 402 -11.87 -9.17 3.23
CA HIS A 402 -12.53 -8.46 2.12
C HIS A 402 -13.02 -7.04 2.43
N GLN A 403 -12.39 -6.32 3.36
CA GLN A 403 -12.74 -4.94 3.73
C GLN A 403 -11.51 -4.02 3.79
N PHE A 404 -11.73 -2.72 3.55
CA PHE A 404 -10.80 -1.66 3.92
C PHE A 404 -10.91 -1.35 5.42
N GLY A 405 -9.87 -0.75 6.01
CA GLY A 405 -9.78 -0.54 7.44
C GLY A 405 -10.16 0.85 7.95
N GLY A 406 -10.52 1.78 7.05
CA GLY A 406 -10.80 3.18 7.37
C GLY A 406 -12.20 3.47 7.91
N VAL A 407 -12.57 4.77 7.88
CA VAL A 407 -13.90 5.27 8.26
C VAL A 407 -14.94 4.94 7.19
N GLU A 408 -16.14 4.49 7.58
CA GLU A 408 -17.25 4.31 6.64
C GLU A 408 -18.06 5.60 6.49
N LEU A 409 -18.10 6.15 5.28
CA LEU A 409 -18.84 7.37 4.96
C LEU A 409 -20.36 7.16 4.89
N CYS A 410 -21.09 8.11 5.45
CA CYS A 410 -22.53 8.29 5.24
C CYS A 410 -22.86 8.68 3.79
N SER A 411 -24.15 8.76 3.45
CA SER A 411 -24.65 9.22 2.14
C SER A 411 -24.11 10.60 1.76
N ASP A 412 -24.08 11.51 2.73
CA ASP A 412 -23.94 12.94 2.46
C ASP A 412 -22.45 13.30 2.23
N CYS A 413 -21.54 12.68 3.01
CA CYS A 413 -20.11 12.71 2.73
C CYS A 413 -19.77 12.05 1.39
N LYS A 414 -20.46 10.96 1.00
CA LYS A 414 -20.32 10.36 -0.34
C LYS A 414 -20.79 11.29 -1.46
N MET A 415 -21.75 12.17 -1.21
CA MET A 415 -22.15 13.22 -2.17
C MET A 415 -21.10 14.34 -2.29
N SER A 416 -20.40 14.71 -1.21
CA SER A 416 -19.23 15.61 -1.30
C SER A 416 -18.10 14.99 -2.12
N TRP A 417 -17.80 13.70 -1.91
CA TRP A 417 -16.87 12.94 -2.75
C TRP A 417 -17.28 12.90 -4.22
N ARG A 418 -18.57 12.66 -4.51
CA ARG A 418 -19.11 12.72 -5.88
C ARG A 418 -18.81 14.06 -6.55
N GLN A 419 -19.16 15.17 -5.89
CA GLN A 419 -18.98 16.52 -6.43
C GLN A 419 -17.51 16.86 -6.71
N TYR A 420 -16.59 16.47 -5.82
CA TYR A 420 -15.15 16.72 -5.98
C TYR A 420 -14.53 15.95 -7.15
N LEU A 421 -15.00 14.72 -7.40
CA LEU A 421 -14.55 13.89 -8.51
C LEU A 421 -15.19 14.32 -9.83
N GLU A 422 -16.47 14.67 -9.83
CA GLU A 422 -17.18 15.13 -11.03
C GLU A 422 -16.64 16.47 -11.58
N CYS A 423 -15.92 17.27 -10.78
CA CYS A 423 -15.21 18.47 -11.24
C CYS A 423 -13.69 18.27 -11.49
N PHE A 424 -13.15 17.04 -11.42
CA PHE A 424 -11.71 16.79 -11.56
C PHE A 424 -11.12 17.35 -12.87
N VAL A 425 -11.80 17.18 -14.00
CA VAL A 425 -11.35 17.71 -15.30
C VAL A 425 -11.27 19.24 -15.31
N GLU A 426 -12.22 19.93 -14.68
CA GLU A 426 -12.22 21.40 -14.55
C GLU A 426 -11.06 21.88 -13.66
N ARG A 427 -10.80 21.16 -12.56
CA ARG A 427 -9.65 21.46 -11.69
C ARG A 427 -8.33 21.27 -12.45
N ALA A 428 -8.19 20.19 -13.21
CA ALA A 428 -7.00 19.90 -14.01
C ALA A 428 -6.76 20.96 -15.11
N THR A 429 -7.76 21.31 -15.93
CA THR A 429 -7.60 22.32 -17.01
C THR A 429 -7.40 23.76 -16.51
N LYS A 430 -7.79 24.04 -15.27
CA LYS A 430 -7.49 25.30 -14.57
C LYS A 430 -6.03 25.37 -14.08
N VAL A 431 -5.47 24.24 -13.64
CA VAL A 431 -4.11 24.14 -13.08
C VAL A 431 -3.05 23.94 -14.17
N PHE A 432 -3.40 23.23 -15.24
CA PHE A 432 -2.56 23.00 -16.42
C PHE A 432 -3.28 23.55 -17.68
N PRO A 433 -3.11 24.84 -18.02
CA PRO A 433 -3.77 25.48 -19.16
C PRO A 433 -3.51 24.80 -20.52
N GLU A 434 -2.42 24.05 -20.65
CA GLU A 434 -2.10 23.22 -21.82
C GLU A 434 -3.13 22.11 -22.08
N LEU A 435 -3.86 21.66 -21.05
CA LEU A 435 -4.93 20.66 -21.20
C LEU A 435 -6.14 21.20 -21.99
N LYS A 436 -6.30 22.53 -22.09
CA LYS A 436 -7.43 23.16 -22.77
C LYS A 436 -7.52 22.79 -24.25
N THR A 437 -6.37 22.59 -24.92
CA THR A 437 -6.35 22.14 -26.33
C THR A 437 -6.87 20.71 -26.55
N TYR A 438 -7.04 19.93 -25.48
CA TYR A 438 -7.51 18.54 -25.52
C TYR A 438 -8.94 18.38 -24.97
N PHE A 439 -9.39 19.27 -24.07
CA PHE A 439 -10.70 19.16 -23.40
C PHE A 439 -11.68 20.32 -23.69
N GLU A 440 -11.21 21.50 -24.14
CA GLU A 440 -12.09 22.62 -24.53
C GLU A 440 -12.35 22.68 -26.04
N VAL A 441 -11.57 21.94 -26.84
CA VAL A 441 -11.76 21.81 -28.29
C VAL A 441 -12.73 20.67 -28.59
N GLN A 442 -14.00 20.99 -28.83
CA GLN A 442 -14.92 20.06 -29.48
C GLN A 442 -14.51 19.86 -30.96
N VAL A 443 -14.48 18.60 -31.40
CA VAL A 443 -14.14 18.15 -32.76
C VAL A 443 -15.41 17.67 -33.47
#